data_AF-A0ABD0RVC6-F1
#
_entry.id   AF-A0ABD0RVC6-F1
#
_cell.length_a   1.000
_cell.length_b   1.000
_cell.length_c   1.000
_cell.angle_alpha   90.00
_cell.angle_beta   90.00
_cell.angle_gamma   90.00
#
_symmetry.space_group_name_H-M   'P 1'
#
loop_
_entity.id
_entity.type
_entity.pdbx_description
1 polymer ?
#
loop_
_entity_poly.entity_id
_entity_poly.type
_entity_poly.pdbx_seq_one_letter_code
_entity_poly.pdbx_strand_id
1 'polypeptide(L)' 'LENMYQLTRKNKYMLRVDLEDFEGRKGFALYSSFSVGAEADGYKLHVSGFRDGRA' A
#
# COMPACT_ATOMS: atom_id res chain seq x y z
N LEU A 1 14.22 1.25 0.70
CA LEU A 1 12.95 1.36 -0.06
C LEU A 1 13.15 1.22 -1.57
N GLU A 2 14.40 1.13 -2.05
CA GLU A 2 14.72 0.97 -3.47
C GLU A 2 14.05 -0.23 -4.16
N ASN A 3 14.03 -1.40 -3.52
CA ASN A 3 13.34 -2.58 -4.08
C ASN A 3 11.83 -2.32 -4.29
N MET A 4 11.16 -1.64 -3.36
CA MET A 4 9.74 -1.31 -3.49
C MET A 4 9.49 -0.26 -4.57
N TYR A 5 10.38 0.73 -4.71
CA TYR A 5 10.33 1.68 -5.81
C TYR A 5 10.44 0.97 -7.16
N GLN A 6 11.45 0.10 -7.34
CA GLN A 6 11.64 -0.63 -8.59
C GLN A 6 10.47 -1.55 -8.92
N LEU A 7 9.87 -2.20 -7.90
CA LEU A 7 8.71 -3.07 -8.06
C LEU A 7 7.44 -2.29 -8.44
N THR A 8 7.26 -1.08 -7.93
CA THR A 8 5.99 -0.34 -8.06
C THR A 8 5.99 0.74 -9.14
N ARG A 9 7.14 1.05 -9.74
CA ARG A 9 7.28 2.12 -10.76
C ARG A 9 6.73 1.75 -12.14
N LYS A 10 6.73 0.47 -12.52
CA LYS A 10 6.48 0.05 -13.90
C LYS A 10 5.00 -0.04 -14.30
N ASN A 11 4.12 -0.34 -13.34
CA ASN A 11 2.71 -0.60 -13.58
C ASN A 11 1.87 -0.09 -12.41
N LYS A 12 0.55 -0.10 -12.57
CA LYS A 12 -0.39 0.17 -11.48
C LYS A 12 -0.48 -1.06 -10.57
N TYR A 13 -0.07 -0.93 -9.32
CA TYR A 13 -0.19 -1.98 -8.31
C TYR A 13 -1.27 -1.65 -7.30
N MET A 14 -1.90 -2.70 -6.75
CA MET A 14 -2.80 -2.58 -5.62
C MET A 14 -2.03 -2.86 -4.32
N LEU A 15 -2.41 -2.16 -3.25
CA LEU A 15 -1.89 -2.41 -1.90
C LEU A 15 -3.02 -2.95 -1.02
N ARG A 16 -2.78 -4.10 -0.38
CA ARG A 16 -3.62 -4.64 0.67
C ARG A 16 -2.86 -4.57 1.99
N VAL A 17 -3.48 -3.98 2.99
CA VAL A 17 -2.97 -3.94 4.36
C VAL A 17 -3.88 -4.79 5.21
N ASP A 18 -3.38 -5.93 5.68
CA ASP A 18 -4.09 -6.78 6.63
C ASP A 18 -3.72 -6.36 8.06
N LEU A 19 -4.72 -6.28 8.93
CA LEU A 19 -4.61 -5.84 10.31
C LEU A 19 -5.27 -6.88 11.22
N GLU A 20 -4.66 -7.11 12.37
CA GLU A 20 -5.20 -7.95 13.44
C GLU A 20 -5.04 -7.21 14.76
N ASP A 21 -6.09 -7.17 15.58
CA ASP A 21 -6.00 -6.60 16.93
C ASP A 21 -5.66 -7.65 17.99
N PHE A 22 -5.41 -7.21 19.22
CA PHE A 22 -5.02 -8.08 20.33
C PHE A 22 -6.10 -9.09 20.74
N GLU A 23 -7.36 -8.87 20.33
CA GLU A 23 -8.49 -9.77 20.57
C GLU A 23 -8.68 -10.77 19.40
N GLY A 24 -7.79 -10.72 18.39
CA GLY A 24 -7.81 -11.58 17.21
C GLY A 24 -8.81 -11.14 16.13
N ARG A 25 -9.40 -9.94 16.24
CA ARG A 25 -10.28 -9.41 15.17
C ARG A 25 -9.42 -8.97 13.99
N LYS A 26 -9.82 -9.42 12.80
CA LYS A 26 -9.12 -9.14 11.54
C LYS A 26 -9.86 -8.09 10.74
N GLY A 27 -9.11 -7.20 10.13
CA GLY A 27 -9.60 -6.24 9.16
C GLY A 27 -8.60 -6.08 8.03
N PHE A 28 -9.03 -5.49 6.92
CA PHE A 28 -8.10 -5.12 5.85
C PHE A 28 -8.46 -3.78 5.23
N ALA A 29 -7.47 -3.13 4.63
CA ALA A 29 -7.63 -1.94 3.80
C ALA A 29 -7.09 -2.22 2.40
N LEU A 30 -7.86 -1.87 1.37
CA LEU A 30 -7.42 -1.98 -0.02
C LEU A 30 -7.20 -0.60 -0.63
N TYR A 31 -6.12 -0.46 -1.39
CA TYR A 31 -5.86 0.69 -2.24
C TYR A 31 -5.71 0.23 -3.69
N SER A 32 -6.53 0.78 -4.57
CA SER A 32 -6.53 0.43 -6.00
C SER A 32 -5.27 0.88 -6.76
N SER A 33 -4.51 1.83 -6.22
CA SER A 33 -3.26 2.30 -6.79
C SER A 33 -2.24 2.56 -5.68
N PHE A 34 -1.04 2.06 -5.86
CA PHE A 34 0.07 2.20 -4.94
C PHE A 34 1.40 2.28 -5.70
N SER A 35 2.23 3.27 -5.36
CA SER A 35 3.62 3.34 -5.76
C SER A 35 4.47 4.10 -4.74
N VAL A 36 5.77 3.83 -4.77
CA VAL A 36 6.78 4.52 -3.95
C VAL A 36 7.60 5.40 -4.88
N GLY A 37 7.91 6.64 -4.47
CA GLY A 37 8.78 7.56 -5.22
C GLY A 37 10.26 7.14 -5.18
N ALA A 38 11.11 7.86 -5.91
CA ALA A 38 12.55 7.62 -5.88
C ALA A 38 13.16 8.10 -4.55
N GLU A 39 14.42 7.71 -4.29
CA GLU A 39 15.18 8.20 -3.12
C GLU A 39 15.29 9.73 -3.09
N ALA A 40 15.45 10.36 -4.26
CA ALA A 40 15.49 11.82 -4.41
C ALA A 40 14.19 12.51 -3.93
N ASP A 41 13.06 11.81 -3.97
CA ASP A 41 11.77 12.29 -3.48
C ASP A 41 11.51 11.85 -2.02
N GLY A 42 12.51 11.29 -1.35
CA GLY A 42 12.39 10.75 0.01
C GLY A 42 11.52 9.49 0.10
N TYR A 43 11.41 8.72 -0.99
CA TYR A 43 10.54 7.54 -1.09
C TYR A 43 9.07 7.85 -0.77
N LYS A 44 8.59 9.01 -1.24
CA LYS A 44 7.20 9.44 -1.04
C LYS A 44 6.20 8.36 -1.43
N LEU A 45 5.24 8.12 -0.54
CA LEU A 45 4.15 7.17 -0.76
C LEU A 45 3.05 7.82 -1.62
N HIS A 46 2.69 7.16 -2.73
CA HIS A 46 1.55 7.52 -3.56
C HIS A 46 0.48 6.43 -3.46
N VAL A 47 -0.68 6.77 -2.89
CA VAL A 47 -1.80 5.84 -2.70
C VAL A 47 -3.12 6.47 -3.08
N SER A 48 -4.02 5.71 -3.71
CA SER A 48 -5.37 6.19 -4.03
C SER A 48 -6.40 5.05 -4.19
N GLY A 49 -7.68 5.43 -4.17
CA GLY A 49 -8.82 4.53 -4.27
C GLY A 49 -8.90 3.56 -3.10
N PHE A 50 -8.89 4.14 -1.89
CA PHE A 50 -9.13 3.43 -0.65
C PHE A 50 -10.49 2.73 -0.68
N ARG A 51 -10.52 1.49 -0.19
CA ARG A 51 -11.72 0.71 0.08
C ARG A 51 -11.57 0.08 1.45
N ASP A 52 -12.56 0.33 2.31
CA ASP A 52 -12.66 -0.34 3.61
C ASP A 52 -12.95 -1.83 3.36
N GLY A 53 -12.14 -2.69 3.96
CA GLY A 53 -12.25 -4.13 3.90
C GLY A 53 -12.91 -4.73 5.14
N ARG A 54 -13.50 -3.91 6.00
CA ARG A 54 -14.34 -4.43 7.08
C ARG A 54 -15.63 -5.01 6.49
N ALA A 55 -15.73 -6.33 6.53
CA ALA A 55 -17.00 -7.05 6.41
C ALA A 55 -17.87 -6.79 7.64
#